data_AF-A0A7Y2MTL5-F1
#
_entry.id   AF-A0A7Y2MTL5-F1
#
_cell.length_a   1.000
_cell.length_b   1.000
_cell.length_c   1.000
_cell.angle_alpha   90.00
_cell.angle_beta   90.00
_cell.angle_gamma   90.00
#
_symmetry.space_group_name_H-M   'P 1'
#
loop_
_entity.id
_entity.type
_entity.pdbx_description
1 polymer ?
#
loop_
_entity_poly.entity_id
_entity_poly.type
_entity_poly.pdbx_seq_one_letter_code
_entity_poly.pdbx_strand_id
1 'polypeptide(L)'
;MEIGIDFTGTYVQADQKGRPGINTVFVSSDDKDEFNVTTPSMMGQAFQSSFENRLMALNPGYTTNALGLDAITFTSVLATDILTVSTNGKTTFFDGTNVLTGRALEDDVIDVELLLIFGGPDGSSNPGLTSDNVSNNDKPFLNTFPYLASPW
;
A
#
# COMPACT_ATOMS: atom_id res chain seq x y z
N MET A 1 27.82 19.17 -31.44
CA MET A 1 26.92 18.05 -31.78
C MET A 1 26.51 17.47 -30.44
N GLU A 2 25.26 17.71 -30.04
CA GLU A 2 24.73 17.21 -28.78
C GLU A 2 24.50 15.70 -28.95
N ILE A 3 25.22 14.88 -28.20
CA ILE A 3 25.02 13.43 -28.22
C ILE A 3 23.74 13.17 -27.43
N GLY A 4 22.63 13.02 -28.13
CA GLY A 4 21.37 12.60 -27.51
C GLY A 4 21.53 11.21 -26.89
N ILE A 5 20.97 11.01 -25.70
CA ILE A 5 20.95 9.70 -25.04
C ILE A 5 20.15 8.73 -25.93
N ASP A 6 20.75 7.60 -26.31
CA ASP A 6 20.10 6.53 -27.07
C ASP A 6 19.28 5.63 -26.13
N PHE A 7 17.97 5.56 -26.35
CA PHE A 7 17.02 4.73 -25.59
C PHE A 7 16.55 3.50 -26.38
N THR A 8 17.29 3.08 -27.41
CA THR A 8 16.94 1.86 -28.14
C THR A 8 17.31 0.60 -27.32
N GLY A 9 16.43 -0.41 -27.32
CA GLY A 9 16.67 -1.67 -26.62
C GLY A 9 15.41 -2.47 -26.34
N THR A 10 15.59 -3.67 -25.79
CA THR A 10 14.52 -4.50 -25.22
C THR A 10 14.41 -4.20 -23.73
N TYR A 11 13.25 -3.73 -23.29
CA TYR A 11 12.97 -3.48 -21.89
C TYR A 11 12.31 -4.69 -21.25
N VAL A 12 12.72 -4.99 -20.02
CA VAL A 12 12.08 -5.98 -19.15
C VAL A 12 11.70 -5.30 -17.85
N GLN A 13 10.59 -5.71 -17.26
CA GLN A 13 10.17 -5.23 -15.95
C GLN A 13 11.17 -5.71 -14.89
N ALA A 14 11.67 -4.77 -14.09
CA ALA A 14 12.59 -5.07 -12.99
C ALA A 14 11.90 -5.03 -11.62
N ASP A 15 11.00 -4.07 -11.42
CA ASP A 15 10.22 -3.90 -10.19
C ASP A 15 8.85 -3.32 -10.53
N GLN A 16 7.87 -3.58 -9.67
CA GLN A 16 6.58 -2.89 -9.66
C GLN A 16 6.14 -2.68 -8.21
N LYS A 17 5.60 -1.48 -7.96
CA LYS A 17 5.02 -1.12 -6.67
C LYS A 17 3.76 -0.31 -6.91
N GLY A 18 2.65 -0.80 -6.37
CA GLY A 18 1.37 -0.12 -6.40
C GLY A 18 1.14 0.67 -5.12
N ARG A 19 0.61 -0.02 -4.11
CA ARG A 19 0.33 0.54 -2.79
C ARG A 19 1.60 0.52 -1.93
N PRO A 20 1.83 1.56 -1.11
CA PRO A 20 2.94 1.56 -0.16
C PRO A 20 2.88 0.33 0.77
N GLY A 21 4.01 -0.06 1.35
CA GLY A 21 4.07 -1.08 2.41
C GLY A 21 3.83 -2.55 2.00
N ILE A 22 3.02 -2.84 0.98
CA ILE A 22 2.52 -4.19 0.66
C ILE A 22 3.63 -5.21 0.44
N ASN A 23 4.53 -4.94 -0.52
CA ASN A 23 5.65 -5.83 -0.83
C ASN A 23 6.66 -5.97 0.33
N THR A 24 6.69 -5.01 1.25
CA THR A 24 7.56 -5.08 2.44
C THR A 24 6.97 -5.95 3.54
N VAL A 25 5.64 -5.92 3.74
CA VAL A 25 4.97 -6.55 4.88
C VAL A 25 4.43 -7.95 4.55
N PHE A 26 3.83 -8.10 3.37
CA PHE A 26 3.05 -9.29 3.00
C PHE A 26 3.79 -10.30 2.13
N VAL A 27 4.74 -9.84 1.32
CA VAL A 27 5.50 -10.71 0.41
C VAL A 27 6.69 -11.31 1.15
N SER A 28 6.84 -12.64 1.05
CA SER A 28 7.99 -13.34 1.64
C SER A 28 9.28 -12.94 0.91
N SER A 29 10.44 -13.02 1.57
CA SER A 29 11.71 -12.65 0.91
C SER A 29 12.01 -13.48 -0.35
N ASP A 30 11.58 -14.74 -0.37
CA ASP A 30 11.82 -15.65 -1.49
C ASP A 30 10.92 -15.35 -2.70
N ASP A 31 9.77 -14.70 -2.46
CA ASP A 31 8.76 -14.40 -3.49
C ASP A 31 8.89 -12.99 -4.07
N LYS A 32 9.79 -12.14 -3.54
CA LYS A 32 9.88 -10.72 -3.94
C LYS A 32 10.16 -10.53 -5.42
N ASP A 33 11.10 -11.29 -5.97
CA ASP A 33 11.45 -11.17 -7.39
C ASP A 33 10.29 -11.61 -8.29
N GLU A 34 9.57 -12.68 -7.91
CA GLU A 34 8.38 -13.13 -8.63
C GLU A 34 7.24 -12.11 -8.53
N PHE A 35 7.00 -11.57 -7.34
CA PHE A 35 6.01 -10.52 -7.10
C PHE A 35 6.29 -9.27 -7.94
N ASN A 36 7.55 -8.85 -8.02
CA ASN A 36 8.01 -7.67 -8.75
C ASN A 36 7.77 -7.73 -10.26
N VAL A 37 7.60 -8.93 -10.83
CA VAL A 37 7.39 -9.13 -12.29
C VAL A 37 6.03 -9.73 -12.65
N THR A 38 5.24 -10.18 -11.68
CA THR A 38 3.92 -10.78 -11.94
C THR A 38 2.93 -9.72 -12.41
N THR A 39 2.31 -9.90 -13.57
CA THR A 39 1.34 -8.92 -14.08
C THR A 39 0.20 -8.70 -13.06
N PRO A 40 -0.24 -7.45 -12.79
CA PRO A 40 -1.25 -7.17 -11.76
C PRO A 40 -2.52 -8.02 -11.83
N SER A 41 -2.99 -8.34 -13.03
CA SER A 41 -4.17 -9.21 -13.24
C SER A 41 -3.99 -10.67 -12.80
N MET A 42 -2.74 -11.11 -12.58
CA MET A 42 -2.39 -12.47 -12.14
C MET A 42 -1.99 -12.52 -10.66
N MET A 43 -1.67 -11.39 -10.04
CA MET A 43 -1.14 -11.35 -8.67
C MET A 43 -2.13 -11.92 -7.64
N GLY A 44 -3.41 -11.60 -7.75
CA GLY A 44 -4.43 -12.13 -6.84
C GLY A 44 -4.44 -13.65 -6.80
N GLN A 45 -4.33 -14.30 -7.96
CA GLN A 45 -4.25 -15.76 -8.05
C GLN A 45 -2.95 -16.31 -7.47
N ALA A 46 -1.82 -15.61 -7.67
CA ALA A 46 -0.51 -16.06 -7.25
C ALA A 46 -0.24 -15.87 -5.74
N PHE A 47 -0.71 -14.77 -5.14
CA PHE A 47 -0.24 -14.31 -3.83
C PHE A 47 -1.32 -14.17 -2.76
N GLN A 48 -2.62 -14.27 -3.07
CA GLN A 48 -3.66 -14.07 -2.05
C GLN A 48 -3.51 -15.04 -0.86
N SER A 49 -3.26 -16.33 -1.12
CA SER A 49 -3.09 -17.33 -0.06
C SER A 49 -1.87 -17.05 0.83
N SER A 50 -0.74 -16.62 0.26
CA SER A 50 0.44 -16.28 1.06
C SER A 50 0.23 -15.01 1.88
N PHE A 51 -0.52 -14.05 1.34
CA PHE A 51 -0.90 -12.82 2.06
C PHE A 51 -1.85 -13.14 3.22
N GLU A 52 -2.82 -14.03 3.03
CA GLU A 52 -3.71 -14.50 4.11
C GLU A 52 -2.94 -15.20 5.22
N ASN A 53 -2.04 -16.12 4.87
CA ASN A 53 -1.15 -16.76 5.85
C ASN A 53 -0.32 -15.73 6.62
N ARG A 54 0.21 -14.72 5.92
CA ARG A 54 1.00 -13.65 6.54
C ARG A 54 0.15 -12.76 7.45
N LEU A 55 -1.07 -12.41 7.04
CA LEU A 55 -2.03 -11.66 7.88
C LEU A 55 -2.32 -12.41 9.18
N MET A 56 -2.66 -13.71 9.08
CA MET A 56 -2.96 -14.52 10.25
C MET A 56 -1.74 -14.76 11.14
N ALA A 57 -0.53 -14.75 10.58
CA ALA A 57 0.70 -14.79 11.36
C ALA A 57 0.98 -13.48 12.10
N LEU A 58 0.64 -12.32 11.51
CA LEU A 58 0.78 -11.01 12.14
C LEU A 58 -0.28 -10.77 13.21
N ASN A 59 -1.53 -11.14 12.93
CA ASN A 59 -2.66 -10.98 13.84
C ASN A 59 -3.49 -12.28 13.89
N PRO A 60 -3.12 -13.25 14.75
CA PRO A 60 -3.86 -14.51 14.89
C PRO A 60 -5.33 -14.34 15.32
N GLY A 61 -5.67 -13.19 15.91
CA GLY A 61 -7.03 -12.84 16.32
C GLY A 61 -7.83 -12.08 15.25
N TYR A 62 -7.33 -11.95 14.02
CA TYR A 62 -8.01 -11.24 12.95
C TYR A 62 -9.39 -11.86 12.66
N THR A 63 -10.41 -11.00 12.59
CA THR A 63 -11.78 -11.38 12.20
C THR A 63 -12.20 -10.57 10.98
N THR A 64 -12.54 -9.31 11.19
CA THR A 64 -12.64 -8.28 10.16
C THR A 64 -11.86 -7.05 10.58
N ASN A 65 -11.47 -6.23 9.60
CA ASN A 65 -10.83 -4.93 9.85
C ASN A 65 -11.86 -3.80 9.97
N ALA A 66 -11.36 -2.57 10.16
CA ALA A 66 -12.18 -1.36 10.26
C ALA A 66 -13.00 -1.05 8.99
N LEU A 67 -12.75 -1.75 7.88
CA LEU A 67 -13.55 -1.69 6.64
C LEU A 67 -14.58 -2.81 6.53
N GLY A 68 -14.67 -3.69 7.54
CA GLY A 68 -15.53 -4.86 7.54
C GLY A 68 -15.04 -6.02 6.66
N LEU A 69 -13.79 -5.98 6.17
CA LEU A 69 -13.24 -7.02 5.31
C LEU A 69 -12.70 -8.18 6.14
N ASP A 70 -13.13 -9.39 5.83
CA ASP A 70 -12.52 -10.61 6.37
C ASP A 70 -11.12 -10.85 5.78
N ALA A 71 -10.42 -11.86 6.28
CA ALA A 71 -9.03 -12.13 5.90
C ALA A 71 -8.89 -12.40 4.39
N ILE A 72 -9.77 -13.21 3.82
CA ILE A 72 -9.76 -13.54 2.38
C ILE A 72 -10.00 -12.29 1.54
N THR A 73 -11.03 -11.51 1.87
CA THR A 73 -11.41 -10.33 1.09
C THR A 73 -10.34 -9.24 1.21
N PHE A 74 -9.83 -8.98 2.41
CA PHE A 74 -8.79 -7.98 2.62
C PHE A 74 -7.51 -8.35 1.86
N THR A 75 -7.05 -9.60 1.97
CA THR A 75 -5.83 -10.04 1.29
C THR A 75 -5.99 -10.18 -0.22
N SER A 76 -7.20 -10.44 -0.73
CA SER A 76 -7.49 -10.34 -2.17
C SER A 76 -7.31 -8.92 -2.70
N VAL A 77 -7.76 -7.92 -1.93
CA VAL A 77 -7.53 -6.51 -2.26
C VAL A 77 -6.04 -6.22 -2.27
N LEU A 78 -5.30 -6.61 -1.22
CA LEU A 78 -3.87 -6.31 -1.08
C LEU A 78 -2.98 -7.03 -2.11
N ALA A 79 -3.28 -8.30 -2.42
CA ALA A 79 -2.48 -9.10 -3.37
C ALA A 79 -2.47 -8.49 -4.77
N THR A 80 -3.54 -7.78 -5.15
CA THR A 80 -3.54 -6.96 -6.37
C THR A 80 -2.89 -5.62 -6.06
N ASP A 81 -1.56 -5.56 -6.18
CA ASP A 81 -0.77 -4.38 -5.82
C ASP A 81 -0.87 -3.27 -6.87
N ILE A 82 -1.96 -2.51 -6.79
CA ILE A 82 -2.25 -1.37 -7.68
C ILE A 82 -2.62 -0.13 -6.87
N LEU A 83 -2.10 1.04 -7.28
CA LEU A 83 -2.59 2.32 -6.80
C LEU A 83 -3.76 2.76 -7.69
N THR A 84 -4.97 2.66 -7.16
CA THR A 84 -6.17 3.15 -7.87
C THR A 84 -6.20 4.68 -7.80
N VAL A 85 -6.64 5.34 -8.86
CA VAL A 85 -6.77 6.81 -8.90
C VAL A 85 -8.20 7.19 -9.26
N SER A 86 -8.85 7.92 -8.37
CA SER A 86 -10.13 8.58 -8.67
C SER A 86 -9.91 9.84 -9.49
N THR A 87 -10.54 9.94 -10.67
CA THR A 87 -10.42 11.09 -11.58
C THR A 87 -11.51 12.15 -11.40
N ASN A 88 -12.56 11.83 -10.66
CA ASN A 88 -13.74 12.67 -10.46
C ASN A 88 -14.25 12.68 -9.01
N GLY A 89 -13.49 12.10 -8.07
CA GLY A 89 -13.80 12.06 -6.64
C GLY A 89 -12.57 12.41 -5.80
N LYS A 90 -12.73 12.34 -4.47
CA LYS A 90 -11.62 12.57 -3.55
C LYS A 90 -10.56 11.48 -3.74
N THR A 91 -9.31 11.89 -3.84
CA THR A 91 -8.16 10.99 -3.87
C THR A 91 -7.63 10.86 -2.43
N THR A 92 -7.77 9.67 -1.85
CA THR A 92 -7.21 9.36 -0.52
C THR A 92 -7.00 7.86 -0.37
N PHE A 93 -6.03 7.48 0.46
CA PHE A 93 -5.78 6.12 0.86
C PHE A 93 -6.90 5.62 1.77
N PHE A 94 -7.27 6.42 2.78
CA PHE A 94 -8.45 6.22 3.62
C PHE A 94 -8.77 7.49 4.42
N ASP A 95 -10.04 7.92 4.44
CA ASP A 95 -10.50 9.08 5.22
C ASP A 95 -11.74 8.78 6.10
N GLY A 96 -12.02 7.50 6.36
CA GLY A 96 -13.23 7.05 7.04
C GLY A 96 -14.45 6.87 6.13
N THR A 97 -14.43 7.39 4.90
CA THR A 97 -15.53 7.23 3.92
C THR A 97 -15.04 6.64 2.59
N ASN A 98 -14.01 7.23 2.02
CA ASN A 98 -13.36 6.82 0.77
C ASN A 98 -12.21 5.87 1.10
N VAL A 99 -12.08 4.80 0.33
CA VAL A 99 -11.13 3.71 0.58
C VAL A 99 -10.35 3.43 -0.69
N LEU A 100 -9.03 3.49 -0.62
CA LEU A 100 -8.10 3.14 -1.70
C LEU A 100 -8.43 3.84 -3.03
N THR A 101 -8.81 5.12 -2.97
CA THR A 101 -9.13 5.96 -4.14
C THR A 101 -7.92 6.72 -4.69
N GLY A 102 -6.75 6.44 -4.09
CA GLY A 102 -5.44 6.97 -4.43
C GLY A 102 -4.68 7.29 -3.15
N ARG A 103 -3.89 8.36 -3.18
CA ARG A 103 -3.14 8.84 -2.03
C ARG A 103 -2.97 10.36 -2.10
N ALA A 104 -3.47 11.07 -1.10
CA ALA A 104 -3.13 12.47 -0.87
C ALA A 104 -1.76 12.57 -0.17
N LEU A 105 -1.11 13.73 -0.28
CA LEU A 105 0.21 13.95 0.34
C LEU A 105 0.18 13.79 1.86
N GLU A 106 -0.92 14.18 2.49
CA GLU A 106 -1.13 14.15 3.94
C GLU A 106 -1.68 12.80 4.44
N ASP A 107 -1.94 11.84 3.56
CA ASP A 107 -2.41 10.52 4.01
C ASP A 107 -1.28 9.79 4.75
N ASP A 108 -1.53 9.47 6.02
CA ASP A 108 -0.69 8.58 6.80
C ASP A 108 -1.01 7.12 6.45
N VAL A 109 -0.38 6.67 5.38
CA VAL A 109 -0.62 5.33 4.81
C VAL A 109 -0.24 4.23 5.78
N ILE A 110 0.82 4.41 6.58
CA ILE A 110 1.30 3.37 7.48
C ILE A 110 0.35 3.21 8.66
N ASP A 111 -0.12 4.28 9.27
CA ASP A 111 -1.12 4.21 10.34
C ASP A 111 -2.43 3.58 9.84
N VAL A 112 -2.86 3.89 8.61
CA VAL A 112 -4.02 3.22 8.00
C VAL A 112 -3.78 1.72 7.81
N GLU A 113 -2.64 1.31 7.25
CA GLU A 113 -2.34 -0.11 7.05
C GLU A 113 -2.29 -0.87 8.38
N LEU A 114 -1.64 -0.30 9.40
CA LEU A 114 -1.57 -0.85 10.74
C LEU A 114 -2.97 -0.95 11.39
N LEU A 115 -3.81 0.07 11.24
CA LEU A 115 -5.22 0.04 11.65
C LEU A 115 -5.97 -1.12 10.97
N LEU A 116 -5.77 -1.32 9.67
CA LEU A 116 -6.45 -2.39 8.93
C LEU A 116 -5.96 -3.79 9.30
N ILE A 117 -4.70 -3.94 9.76
CA ILE A 117 -4.16 -5.23 10.20
C ILE A 117 -4.54 -5.52 11.66
N PHE A 118 -4.45 -4.51 12.54
CA PHE A 118 -4.47 -4.71 14.00
C PHE A 118 -5.69 -4.13 14.71
N GLY A 119 -6.35 -3.12 14.12
CA GLY A 119 -7.42 -2.35 14.75
C GLY A 119 -8.75 -3.07 14.91
N GLY A 120 -8.97 -4.19 14.22
CA GLY A 120 -10.21 -4.95 14.31
C GLY A 120 -11.44 -4.19 13.76
N PRO A 121 -12.66 -4.68 14.01
CA PRO A 121 -13.87 -4.17 13.35
C PRO A 121 -14.25 -2.73 13.72
N ASP A 122 -13.94 -2.30 14.94
CA ASP A 122 -14.22 -0.94 15.43
C ASP A 122 -12.97 -0.03 15.46
N GLY A 123 -11.83 -0.53 14.96
CA GLY A 123 -10.56 0.18 14.94
C GLY A 123 -9.89 0.36 16.32
N SER A 124 -10.41 -0.27 17.38
CA SER A 124 -9.91 -0.09 18.76
C SER A 124 -9.05 -1.25 19.27
N SER A 125 -8.95 -2.35 18.52
CA SER A 125 -8.14 -3.51 18.90
C SER A 125 -6.65 -3.19 18.81
N ASN A 126 -5.85 -3.79 19.71
CA ASN A 126 -4.39 -3.67 19.71
C ASN A 126 -3.87 -2.23 19.53
N PRO A 127 -4.30 -1.25 20.34
CA PRO A 127 -4.04 0.17 20.07
C PRO A 127 -2.55 0.53 19.94
N GLY A 128 -1.66 -0.20 20.63
CA GLY A 128 -0.21 -0.01 20.52
C GLY A 128 0.43 -0.52 19.22
N LEU A 129 -0.35 -1.14 18.32
CA LEU A 129 0.10 -1.66 17.02
C LEU A 129 -0.56 -0.93 15.83
N THR A 130 -1.39 0.08 16.08
CA THR A 130 -2.14 0.79 15.04
C THR A 130 -1.48 2.07 14.53
N SER A 131 -0.27 2.38 15.03
CA SER A 131 0.49 3.56 14.59
C SER A 131 1.99 3.28 14.53
N ASP A 132 2.68 3.92 13.58
CA ASP A 132 4.15 3.92 13.48
C ASP A 132 4.82 5.00 14.36
N ASN A 133 4.02 5.85 15.00
CA ASN A 133 4.42 6.99 15.84
C ASN A 133 5.12 8.13 15.09
N VAL A 134 4.84 8.30 13.79
CA VAL A 134 5.32 9.40 12.95
C VAL A 134 4.17 10.33 12.58
N SER A 135 3.90 11.32 13.44
CA SER A 135 2.72 12.19 13.30
C SER A 135 2.77 13.23 12.18
N ASN A 136 3.95 13.53 11.63
CA ASN A 136 4.12 14.58 10.63
C ASN A 136 5.48 14.51 9.93
N ASN A 137 5.55 15.10 8.74
CA ASN A 137 6.81 15.35 8.05
C ASN A 137 7.68 16.36 8.79
N ASP A 138 9.00 16.25 8.61
CA ASP A 138 9.99 17.21 9.10
C ASP A 138 9.79 18.62 8.54
N LYS A 139 9.29 18.72 7.30
CA LYS A 139 8.93 19.97 6.64
C LYS A 139 7.47 19.90 6.16
N PRO A 140 6.65 20.92 6.45
CA PRO A 140 5.30 21.00 5.91
C PRO A 140 5.29 20.99 4.38
N PHE A 141 4.24 20.44 3.78
CA PHE A 141 4.01 20.57 2.35
C PHE A 141 3.83 22.04 1.95
N LEU A 142 4.17 22.35 0.70
CA LEU A 142 3.96 23.66 0.11
C LEU A 142 2.49 23.79 -0.32
N ASN A 143 1.95 25.01 -0.24
CA ASN A 143 0.60 25.30 -0.76
C ASN A 143 0.56 25.53 -2.27
N THR A 144 1.71 25.40 -2.95
CA THR A 144 1.87 25.59 -4.40
C THR A 144 2.76 24.50 -4.97
N PHE A 145 2.53 24.15 -6.24
CA PHE A 145 3.37 23.21 -6.97
C PHE A 145 4.87 23.58 -6.86
N PRO A 146 5.78 22.61 -6.57
CA PRO A 146 5.60 21.15 -6.60
C PRO A 146 4.97 20.47 -5.37
N TYR A 147 4.37 21.21 -4.43
CA TYR A 147 3.71 20.74 -3.19
C TYR A 147 4.59 19.96 -2.20
N LEU A 148 5.56 19.16 -2.66
CA LEU A 148 6.60 18.55 -1.85
C LEU A 148 7.64 19.59 -1.43
N ALA A 149 8.00 19.59 -0.14
CA ALA A 149 9.10 20.38 0.37
C ALA A 149 10.46 19.83 -0.11
N SER A 150 11.49 20.68 -0.16
CA SER A 150 12.83 20.24 -0.54
C SER A 150 13.45 19.30 0.52
N PRO A 151 14.31 18.35 0.12
CA PRO A 151 15.17 17.63 1.04
C PRO A 151 15.98 18.59 1.92
N TRP A 152 16.41 18.11 3.09
CA TRP A 152 17.27 18.84 4.01
C TRP A 152 18.73 18.83 3.55
#